data_AF-A0AAD0WYE7-F1
#
_entry.id   AF-A0AAD0WYE7-F1
#
_cell.length_a   1.000
_cell.length_b   1.000
_cell.length_c   1.000
_cell.angle_alpha   90.00
_cell.angle_beta   90.00
_cell.angle_gamma   90.00
#
_symmetry.space_group_name_H-M   'P 1'
#
loop_
_entity.id
_entity.type
_entity.pdbx_description
1 polymer ?
#
loop_
_entity_poly.entity_id
_entity_poly.type
_entity_poly.pdbx_seq_one_letter_code
_entity_poly.pdbx_strand_id
1 'polypeptide(L)'
;MKSLILTSVLCSGVCHATPVNKVVKVMDGNLSTCSSKQDVFRNKLQSYRVKSYKAKQQSGSVELTINIQMLECKETDKGFAFKEKNIFDLFSYRTFRNEEVSVITKSANLHFYKDGSYKSLSKVAIKDYSKESSITVNFDIQDLLTKEELRKYLDGQAVTTSFDFNLNRKVEISNDEISDEYNQSYGGFRIFLEVK
;
A
#
# COMPACT_ATOMS: atom_id res chain seq x y z
N MET A 1 -7.91 55.45 -18.45
CA MET A 1 -7.19 54.16 -18.50
C MET A 1 -7.50 53.40 -17.22
N LYS A 2 -8.39 52.39 -17.29
CA LYS A 2 -8.79 51.60 -16.12
C LYS A 2 -7.99 50.29 -16.14
N SER A 3 -7.16 50.12 -15.12
CA SER A 3 -6.30 48.95 -14.91
C SER A 3 -7.16 47.72 -14.63
N LEU A 4 -7.04 46.70 -15.48
CA LEU A 4 -7.60 45.37 -15.27
C LEU A 4 -6.57 44.56 -14.47
N ILE A 5 -6.82 44.39 -13.18
CA ILE A 5 -6.07 43.47 -12.32
C ILE A 5 -6.50 42.06 -12.72
N LEU A 6 -5.64 41.36 -13.46
CA LEU A 6 -5.80 39.96 -13.80
C LEU A 6 -5.43 39.13 -12.55
N THR A 7 -6.41 38.85 -11.69
CA THR A 7 -6.26 37.90 -10.59
C THR A 7 -6.04 36.50 -11.16
N SER A 8 -4.80 36.03 -11.11
CA SER A 8 -4.42 34.64 -11.35
C SER A 8 -5.03 33.75 -10.28
N VAL A 9 -6.10 33.05 -10.64
CA VAL A 9 -6.66 31.96 -9.84
C VAL A 9 -5.67 30.79 -9.91
N LEU A 10 -4.80 30.70 -8.92
CA LEU A 10 -4.00 29.50 -8.62
C LEU A 10 -4.99 28.40 -8.17
N CYS A 11 -5.53 27.68 -9.15
CA CYS A 11 -6.26 26.43 -8.90
C CYS A 11 -5.28 25.42 -8.32
N SER A 12 -5.26 25.32 -6.98
CA SER A 12 -4.69 24.19 -6.25
C SER A 12 -5.57 22.96 -6.51
N GLY A 13 -5.36 22.35 -7.68
CA GLY A 13 -6.08 21.16 -8.11
C GLY A 13 -5.86 20.03 -7.11
N VAL A 14 -6.89 19.71 -6.34
CA VAL A 14 -6.95 18.45 -5.61
C VAL A 14 -7.06 17.35 -6.67
N CYS A 15 -5.97 16.60 -6.87
CA CYS A 15 -6.00 15.39 -7.70
C CYS A 15 -7.00 14.43 -7.07
N HIS A 16 -8.16 14.25 -7.71
CA HIS A 16 -9.19 13.33 -7.24
C HIS A 16 -8.77 11.92 -7.60
N ALA A 17 -8.06 11.26 -6.69
CA ALA A 17 -7.75 9.87 -6.84
C ALA A 17 -8.97 9.02 -6.44
N THR A 18 -9.47 8.18 -7.35
CA THR A 18 -10.62 7.31 -7.07
C THR A 18 -10.27 6.32 -5.96
N PRO A 19 -11.01 6.26 -4.85
CA PRO A 19 -10.72 5.36 -3.75
C PRO A 19 -10.81 3.90 -4.22
N VAL A 20 -9.75 3.12 -4.00
CA VAL A 20 -9.74 1.67 -4.23
C VAL A 20 -10.61 1.03 -3.15
N ASN A 21 -11.91 0.89 -3.41
CA ASN A 21 -12.81 0.33 -2.42
C ASN A 21 -12.64 -1.20 -2.30
N LYS A 22 -12.19 -1.63 -1.11
CA LYS A 22 -12.28 -3.01 -0.55
C LYS A 22 -11.39 -4.10 -1.14
N VAL A 23 -10.31 -3.78 -1.84
CA VAL A 23 -9.36 -4.81 -2.29
C VAL A 23 -8.44 -5.21 -1.13
N VAL A 24 -8.44 -6.51 -0.79
CA VAL A 24 -7.54 -7.12 0.19
C VAL A 24 -6.56 -8.03 -0.55
N LYS A 25 -5.26 -7.91 -0.23
CA LYS A 25 -4.17 -8.63 -0.87
C LYS A 25 -3.43 -9.54 0.12
N VAL A 26 -2.95 -10.67 -0.38
CA VAL A 26 -2.12 -11.65 0.32
C VAL A 26 -0.71 -11.73 -0.28
N MET A 27 0.15 -12.56 0.32
CA MET A 27 1.54 -12.78 -0.10
C MET A 27 1.68 -13.13 -1.59
N ASP A 28 0.76 -13.92 -2.13
CA ASP A 28 0.84 -14.44 -3.51
C ASP A 28 0.37 -13.45 -4.59
N GLY A 29 -0.03 -12.22 -4.24
CA GLY A 29 -0.57 -11.27 -5.22
C GLY A 29 -2.09 -11.24 -5.33
N ASN A 30 -2.77 -12.28 -4.85
CA ASN A 30 -4.17 -12.52 -5.15
C ASN A 30 -5.12 -11.73 -4.24
N LEU A 31 -6.37 -11.63 -4.71
CA LEU A 31 -7.47 -11.12 -3.91
C LEU A 31 -7.75 -12.09 -2.77
N SER A 32 -7.87 -11.55 -1.56
CA SER A 32 -8.15 -12.33 -0.38
C SER A 32 -9.64 -12.31 -0.01
N THR A 33 -10.16 -13.48 0.31
CA THR A 33 -11.50 -13.72 0.86
C THR A 33 -11.36 -14.28 2.27
N CYS A 34 -12.38 -14.08 3.11
CA CYS A 34 -12.46 -14.70 4.44
C CYS A 34 -13.88 -15.21 4.66
N SER A 35 -14.15 -16.38 4.10
CA SER A 35 -15.48 -16.98 3.99
C SER A 35 -15.53 -18.45 4.40
N SER A 36 -14.37 -19.07 4.66
CA SER A 36 -14.24 -20.49 4.96
C SER A 36 -13.07 -20.79 5.90
N LYS A 37 -13.02 -22.00 6.46
CA LYS A 37 -11.85 -22.48 7.22
C LYS A 37 -10.58 -22.53 6.37
N GLN A 38 -10.73 -22.84 5.08
CA GLN A 38 -9.60 -22.83 4.14
C GLN A 38 -9.01 -21.41 4.02
N ASP A 39 -9.86 -20.38 4.00
CA ASP A 39 -9.40 -18.99 3.96
C ASP A 39 -8.62 -18.60 5.22
N VAL A 40 -9.01 -19.09 6.40
CA VAL A 40 -8.25 -18.86 7.64
C VAL A 40 -6.81 -19.38 7.48
N PHE A 41 -6.66 -20.60 6.96
CA PHE A 41 -5.33 -21.18 6.74
C PHE A 41 -4.55 -20.50 5.60
N ARG A 42 -5.23 -20.14 4.50
CA ARG A 42 -4.61 -19.43 3.36
C ARG A 42 -4.08 -18.06 3.78
N ASN A 43 -4.84 -17.37 4.63
CA ASN A 43 -4.53 -16.02 5.13
C ASN A 43 -3.84 -16.03 6.50
N LYS A 44 -3.24 -17.16 6.91
CA LYS A 44 -2.61 -17.30 8.24
C LYS A 44 -1.51 -16.28 8.50
N LEU A 45 -0.82 -15.82 7.45
CA LEU A 45 0.21 -14.77 7.53
C LEU A 45 -0.39 -13.36 7.41
N GLN A 46 -1.69 -13.22 7.68
CA GLN A 46 -2.46 -12.00 7.50
C GLN A 46 -2.60 -11.59 6.02
N SER A 47 -3.45 -10.60 5.81
CA SER A 47 -3.65 -9.92 4.53
C SER A 47 -3.59 -8.42 4.76
N TYR A 48 -3.49 -7.62 3.72
CA TYR A 48 -3.51 -6.17 3.86
C TYR A 48 -4.44 -5.51 2.86
N ARG A 49 -4.97 -4.35 3.22
CA ARG A 49 -5.77 -3.51 2.33
C ARG A 49 -5.29 -2.08 2.36
N VAL A 50 -5.54 -1.37 1.27
CA VAL A 50 -5.49 0.09 1.22
C VAL A 50 -6.86 0.61 1.64
N LYS A 51 -6.92 1.39 2.72
CA LYS A 51 -8.17 2.03 3.15
C LYS A 51 -8.44 3.30 2.37
N SER A 52 -7.41 4.12 2.21
CA SER A 52 -7.47 5.34 1.45
C SER A 52 -6.08 5.74 1.00
N TYR A 53 -6.02 6.60 0.01
CA TYR A 53 -4.81 7.31 -0.34
C TYR A 53 -5.19 8.70 -0.83
N LYS A 54 -4.26 9.64 -0.71
CA LYS A 54 -4.42 11.03 -1.14
C LYS A 54 -3.12 11.47 -1.78
N ALA A 55 -3.23 12.06 -2.97
CA ALA A 55 -2.11 12.68 -3.65
C ALA A 55 -2.27 14.20 -3.66
N LYS A 56 -1.15 14.90 -3.47
CA LYS A 56 -1.06 16.35 -3.57
C LYS A 56 0.14 16.69 -4.44
N GLN A 57 -0.11 17.28 -5.60
CA GLN A 57 0.96 17.81 -6.43
C GLN A 57 1.53 19.08 -5.79
N GLN A 58 2.86 19.16 -5.77
CA GLN A 58 3.65 20.31 -5.36
C GLN A 58 4.57 20.68 -6.54
N SER A 59 5.23 21.84 -6.52
CA SER A 59 6.06 22.30 -7.63
C SER A 59 7.16 21.28 -7.99
N GLY A 60 6.94 20.50 -9.04
CA GLY A 60 7.86 19.46 -9.53
C GLY A 60 7.73 18.07 -8.89
N SER A 61 6.87 17.91 -7.87
CA SER A 61 6.74 16.65 -7.13
C SER A 61 5.28 16.28 -6.80
N VAL A 62 5.07 15.03 -6.42
CA VAL A 62 3.79 14.53 -5.92
C VAL A 62 4.01 13.93 -4.53
N GLU A 63 3.32 14.49 -3.54
CA GLU A 63 3.21 13.94 -2.20
C GLU A 63 2.04 12.97 -2.16
N LEU A 64 2.30 11.71 -1.83
CA LEU A 64 1.31 10.67 -1.68
C LEU A 64 1.24 10.24 -0.23
N THR A 65 0.06 10.26 0.36
CA THR A 65 -0.25 9.66 1.66
C THR A 65 -1.13 8.44 1.47
N ILE A 66 -0.72 7.26 1.95
CA ILE A 66 -1.46 6.00 1.89
C ILE A 66 -1.76 5.53 3.30
N ASN A 67 -3.02 5.15 3.54
CA ASN A 67 -3.45 4.47 4.76
C ASN A 67 -3.65 2.98 4.47
N ILE A 68 -2.84 2.14 5.10
CA ILE A 68 -2.92 0.68 4.98
C ILE A 68 -3.37 0.04 6.30
N GLN A 69 -4.05 -1.10 6.18
CA GLN A 69 -4.57 -1.86 7.32
C GLN A 69 -4.24 -3.34 7.15
N MET A 70 -3.59 -3.94 8.14
CA MET A 70 -3.43 -5.39 8.21
C MET A 70 -4.72 -6.05 8.71
N LEU A 71 -5.01 -7.23 8.18
CA LEU A 71 -6.23 -7.99 8.41
C LEU A 71 -5.88 -9.44 8.70
N GLU A 72 -6.53 -10.00 9.72
CA GLU A 72 -6.44 -11.41 10.06
C GLU A 72 -7.79 -12.09 9.75
N CYS A 73 -7.77 -13.18 8.98
CA CYS A 73 -8.99 -13.95 8.73
C CYS A 73 -9.26 -14.88 9.91
N LYS A 74 -10.44 -14.74 10.55
CA LYS A 74 -10.81 -15.55 11.72
C LYS A 74 -12.23 -16.11 11.60
N GLU A 75 -12.42 -17.26 12.20
CA GLU A 75 -13.75 -17.79 12.53
C GLU A 75 -14.36 -16.95 13.67
N THR A 76 -15.66 -16.74 13.59
CA THR A 76 -16.48 -15.92 14.50
C THR A 76 -17.82 -16.63 14.69
N ASP A 77 -18.60 -16.21 15.68
CA ASP A 77 -19.93 -16.78 15.94
C ASP A 77 -20.90 -16.64 14.75
N LYS A 78 -20.60 -15.73 13.81
CA LYS A 78 -21.39 -15.45 12.60
C LYS A 78 -20.79 -16.03 11.31
N GLY A 79 -19.78 -16.89 11.41
CA GLY A 79 -19.03 -17.41 10.26
C GLY A 79 -17.61 -16.86 10.21
N PHE A 80 -17.14 -16.41 9.05
CA PHE A 80 -15.75 -15.98 8.86
C PHE A 80 -15.66 -14.48 8.56
N ALA A 81 -14.66 -13.81 9.13
CA ALA A 81 -14.46 -12.38 8.92
C ALA A 81 -13.00 -11.95 9.06
N PHE A 82 -12.65 -10.89 8.32
CA PHE A 82 -11.40 -10.18 8.54
C PHE A 82 -11.49 -9.31 9.79
N LYS A 83 -10.54 -9.46 10.71
CA LYS A 83 -10.34 -8.59 11.88
C LYS A 83 -9.11 -7.71 11.67
N GLU A 84 -9.24 -6.44 12.01
CA GLU A 84 -8.15 -5.47 11.90
C GLU A 84 -7.04 -5.77 12.92
N LYS A 85 -5.80 -5.68 12.44
CA LYS A 85 -4.59 -5.96 13.22
C LYS A 85 -3.54 -4.89 12.98
N ASN A 86 -2.69 -4.69 13.99
CA ASN A 86 -1.44 -3.99 13.78
C ASN A 86 -0.51 -4.84 12.91
N ILE A 87 0.36 -4.20 12.11
CA ILE A 87 1.39 -4.88 11.34
C ILE A 87 2.50 -5.51 12.21
N PHE A 88 2.75 -4.95 13.39
CA PHE A 88 3.73 -5.39 14.38
C PHE A 88 3.12 -6.19 15.54
N ASP A 89 1.81 -6.43 15.55
CA ASP A 89 1.19 -7.30 16.55
C ASP A 89 1.77 -8.71 16.44
N LEU A 90 2.11 -9.29 17.59
CA LEU A 90 2.34 -10.74 17.70
C LEU A 90 1.03 -11.47 17.38
N PHE A 91 1.13 -12.50 16.54
CA PHE A 91 0.03 -13.42 16.29
C PHE A 91 0.55 -14.85 16.19
N SER A 92 -0.35 -15.81 16.38
CA SER A 92 -0.04 -17.22 16.22
C SER A 92 -1.00 -17.89 15.24
N TYR A 93 -0.54 -18.97 14.62
CA TYR A 93 -1.38 -19.88 13.84
C TYR A 93 -0.96 -21.32 14.08
N ARG A 94 -1.85 -22.27 13.77
CA ARG A 94 -1.53 -23.69 13.83
C ARG A 94 -1.09 -24.22 12.48
N THR A 95 0.00 -24.99 12.47
CA THR A 95 0.48 -25.70 11.27
C THR A 95 -0.47 -26.85 10.91
N PHE A 96 -0.26 -27.48 9.76
CA PHE A 96 -0.97 -28.72 9.41
C PHE A 96 -0.73 -29.87 10.40
N ARG A 97 0.36 -29.81 11.18
CA ARG A 97 0.69 -30.76 12.25
C ARG A 97 0.10 -30.38 13.61
N ASN A 98 -0.74 -29.34 13.65
CA ASN A 98 -1.37 -28.81 14.86
C ASN A 98 -0.37 -28.24 15.89
N GLU A 99 0.83 -27.87 15.43
CA GLU A 99 1.82 -27.13 16.23
C GLU A 99 1.46 -25.64 16.19
N GLU A 100 1.53 -24.97 17.35
CA GLU A 100 1.36 -23.51 17.41
C GLU A 100 2.67 -22.83 17.03
N VAL A 101 2.56 -21.85 16.13
CA VAL A 101 3.68 -21.06 15.65
C VAL A 101 3.36 -19.60 15.87
N SER A 102 4.29 -18.90 16.50
CA SER A 102 4.25 -17.45 16.73
C SER A 102 4.90 -16.72 15.57
N VAL A 103 4.35 -15.55 15.22
CA VAL A 103 4.87 -14.68 14.17
C VAL A 103 4.92 -13.26 14.68
N ILE A 104 6.08 -12.63 14.57
CA ILE A 104 6.29 -11.22 14.87
C ILE A 104 6.95 -10.52 13.69
N THR A 105 6.51 -9.30 13.39
CA THR A 105 7.15 -8.48 12.35
C THR A 105 8.34 -7.74 12.91
N LYS A 106 9.52 -7.95 12.32
CA LYS A 106 10.76 -7.25 12.67
C LYS A 106 10.91 -5.95 11.89
N SER A 107 10.47 -5.94 10.63
CA SER A 107 10.39 -4.72 9.82
C SER A 107 9.32 -4.81 8.76
N ALA A 108 8.79 -3.66 8.34
CA ALA A 108 7.82 -3.57 7.26
C ALA A 108 8.12 -2.34 6.39
N ASN A 109 8.01 -2.50 5.07
CA ASN A 109 8.30 -1.45 4.11
C ASN A 109 7.27 -1.47 2.99
N LEU A 110 6.85 -0.29 2.52
CA LEU A 110 6.21 -0.16 1.22
C LEU A 110 7.29 0.10 0.16
N HIS A 111 7.26 -0.69 -0.90
CA HIS A 111 8.12 -0.49 -2.07
C HIS A 111 7.26 0.03 -3.21
N PHE A 112 7.71 1.08 -3.86
CA PHE A 112 7.02 1.75 -4.96
C PHE A 112 7.78 1.53 -6.26
N TYR A 113 7.06 1.26 -7.33
CA TYR A 113 7.61 0.91 -8.64
C TYR A 113 6.86 1.64 -9.73
N LYS A 114 7.59 2.13 -10.75
CA LYS A 114 6.97 2.66 -11.96
C LYS A 114 6.33 1.53 -12.76
N ASP A 115 5.11 1.76 -13.22
CA ASP A 115 4.40 0.82 -14.09
C ASP A 115 5.18 0.54 -15.39
N GLY A 116 5.04 -0.68 -15.92
CA GLY A 116 5.64 -1.15 -17.18
C GLY A 116 7.15 -1.33 -17.18
N SER A 117 7.88 -0.74 -16.23
CA SER A 117 9.36 -0.78 -16.18
C SER A 117 9.93 -1.41 -14.91
N TYR A 118 9.09 -1.61 -13.88
CA TYR A 118 9.49 -2.10 -12.54
C TYR A 118 10.68 -1.34 -11.93
N LYS A 119 10.95 -0.10 -12.39
CA LYS A 119 11.97 0.77 -11.81
C LYS A 119 11.51 1.15 -10.41
N SER A 120 12.34 0.84 -9.40
CA SER A 120 12.09 1.25 -8.02
C SER A 120 12.05 2.79 -7.94
N LEU A 121 10.96 3.33 -7.41
CA LEU A 121 10.76 4.75 -7.18
C LEU A 121 11.16 5.12 -5.75
N SER A 122 10.71 4.33 -4.76
CA SER A 122 10.99 4.60 -3.35
C SER A 122 10.77 3.35 -2.51
N LYS A 123 11.40 3.34 -1.33
CA LYS A 123 11.17 2.35 -0.27
C LYS A 123 10.97 3.11 1.04
N VAL A 124 9.82 2.93 1.67
CA VAL A 124 9.46 3.63 2.90
C VAL A 124 9.20 2.63 4.01
N ALA A 125 9.94 2.77 5.11
CA ALA A 125 9.75 1.96 6.30
C ALA A 125 8.46 2.38 7.02
N ILE A 126 7.64 1.39 7.38
CA ILE A 126 6.47 1.59 8.24
C ILE A 126 6.98 1.56 9.68
N LYS A 127 6.75 2.65 10.41
CA LYS A 127 7.15 2.80 11.82
C LYS A 127 5.95 2.97 12.76
N ASP A 128 4.75 2.90 12.22
CA ASP A 128 3.53 3.12 12.97
C ASP A 128 3.07 1.83 13.66
N TYR A 129 2.84 1.94 14.97
CA TYR A 129 2.30 0.90 15.85
C TYR A 129 0.80 1.12 16.13
N SER A 130 0.10 1.83 15.25
CA SER A 130 -1.35 1.87 15.20
C SER A 130 -1.93 0.75 14.32
N LYS A 131 -3.22 0.43 14.49
CA LYS A 131 -3.89 -0.56 13.64
C LYS A 131 -3.87 -0.14 12.17
N GLU A 132 -3.89 1.15 11.87
CA GLU A 132 -3.92 1.71 10.53
C GLU A 132 -2.69 2.57 10.29
N SER A 133 -1.74 2.08 9.47
CA SER A 133 -0.52 2.82 9.21
C SER A 133 -0.74 3.87 8.13
N SER A 134 -0.46 5.14 8.45
CA SER A 134 -0.40 6.26 7.50
C SER A 134 1.03 6.49 7.03
N ILE A 135 1.28 6.35 5.73
CA ILE A 135 2.61 6.49 5.12
C ILE A 135 2.58 7.61 4.10
N THR A 136 3.47 8.59 4.26
CA THR A 136 3.66 9.67 3.30
C THR A 136 4.98 9.49 2.54
N VAL A 137 4.93 9.65 1.22
CA VAL A 137 6.07 9.53 0.31
C VAL A 137 6.01 10.65 -0.73
N ASN A 138 7.17 11.14 -1.17
CA ASN A 138 7.28 12.14 -2.21
C ASN A 138 7.96 11.54 -3.45
N PHE A 139 7.47 11.90 -4.63
CA PHE A 139 8.04 11.50 -5.92
C PHE A 139 8.29 12.72 -6.78
N ASP A 140 9.41 12.76 -7.48
CA ASP A 140 9.61 13.74 -8.55
C ASP A 140 8.75 13.36 -9.76
N ILE A 141 8.05 14.35 -10.33
CA ILE A 141 7.15 14.10 -11.47
C ILE A 141 7.92 13.48 -12.65
N GLN A 142 9.17 13.87 -12.84
CA GLN A 142 10.03 13.33 -13.91
C GLN A 142 10.28 11.83 -13.77
N ASP A 143 10.31 11.29 -12.55
CA ASP A 143 10.46 9.84 -12.35
C ASP A 143 9.17 9.08 -12.67
N LEU A 144 8.01 9.73 -12.45
CA LEU A 144 6.70 9.15 -12.71
C LEU A 144 6.34 9.12 -14.20
N LEU A 145 6.89 10.03 -15.01
CA LEU A 145 6.52 10.19 -16.42
C LEU A 145 7.54 9.55 -17.37
N THR A 146 7.09 9.02 -18.50
CA THR A 146 7.92 8.70 -19.66
C THR A 146 8.41 9.99 -20.34
N LYS A 147 9.36 9.89 -21.28
CA LYS A 147 9.86 11.07 -22.02
C LYS A 147 8.74 11.82 -22.76
N GLU A 148 7.81 11.07 -23.37
CA GLU A 148 6.69 11.64 -24.13
C GLU A 148 5.67 12.30 -23.22
N GLU A 149 5.34 11.64 -22.10
CA GLU A 149 4.47 12.19 -21.06
C GLU A 149 5.07 13.43 -20.40
N LEU A 150 6.37 13.42 -20.11
CA LEU A 150 7.06 14.58 -19.55
C LEU A 150 6.97 15.78 -20.50
N ARG A 151 7.10 15.57 -21.81
CA ARG A 151 6.92 16.64 -22.79
C ARG A 151 5.50 17.21 -22.75
N LYS A 152 4.48 16.37 -22.73
CA LYS A 152 3.07 16.81 -22.60
C LYS A 152 2.84 17.60 -21.31
N TYR A 153 3.38 17.14 -20.19
CA TYR A 153 3.33 17.83 -18.90
C TYR A 153 4.01 19.22 -18.97
N LEU A 154 5.21 19.30 -19.57
CA LEU A 154 5.93 20.57 -19.75
C LEU A 154 5.20 21.53 -20.70
N ASP A 155 4.42 21.01 -21.64
CA ASP A 155 3.54 21.78 -22.53
C ASP A 155 2.21 22.20 -21.82
N GLY A 156 2.06 21.95 -20.51
CA GLY A 156 0.90 22.32 -19.70
C GLY A 156 -0.32 21.40 -19.88
N GLN A 157 -0.13 20.23 -20.51
CA GLN A 157 -1.18 19.23 -20.67
C GLN A 157 -1.27 18.34 -19.44
N ALA A 158 -2.50 17.98 -19.07
CA ALA A 158 -2.72 16.98 -18.04
C ALA A 158 -2.26 15.61 -18.54
N VAL A 159 -1.55 14.88 -17.68
CA VAL A 159 -1.03 13.55 -17.97
C VAL A 159 -1.46 12.59 -16.87
N THR A 160 -2.10 11.48 -17.27
CA THR A 160 -2.38 10.38 -16.35
C THR A 160 -1.18 9.44 -16.32
N THR A 161 -0.64 9.19 -15.14
CA THR A 161 0.40 8.20 -14.88
C THR A 161 -0.07 7.18 -13.85
N SER A 162 0.65 6.07 -13.72
CA SER A 162 0.41 5.11 -12.64
C SER A 162 1.70 4.52 -12.10
N PHE A 163 1.64 4.09 -10.86
CA PHE A 163 2.70 3.32 -10.21
C PHE A 163 2.09 2.24 -9.35
N ASP A 164 2.85 1.19 -9.16
CA ASP A 164 2.50 0.08 -8.30
C ASP A 164 3.26 0.21 -6.98
N PHE A 165 2.66 -0.26 -5.90
CA PHE A 165 3.38 -0.45 -4.64
C PHE A 165 2.98 -1.75 -3.98
N ASN A 166 3.89 -2.32 -3.20
CA ASN A 166 3.60 -3.51 -2.43
C ASN A 166 4.19 -3.44 -1.02
N LEU A 167 3.58 -4.20 -0.11
CA LEU A 167 4.06 -4.36 1.26
C LEU A 167 5.08 -5.50 1.32
N ASN A 168 6.25 -5.22 1.89
CA ASN A 168 7.25 -6.22 2.23
C ASN A 168 7.48 -6.24 3.74
N ARG A 169 7.36 -7.42 4.35
CA ARG A 169 7.64 -7.65 5.78
C ARG A 169 8.84 -8.55 5.94
N LYS A 170 9.69 -8.25 6.91
CA LYS A 170 10.58 -9.23 7.52
C LYS A 170 9.91 -9.71 8.79
N VAL A 171 9.59 -10.98 8.87
CA VAL A 171 8.96 -11.61 10.03
C VAL A 171 9.91 -12.60 10.67
N GLU A 172 9.80 -12.78 11.97
CA GLU A 172 10.35 -13.93 12.68
C GLU A 172 9.18 -14.87 12.97
N ILE A 173 9.40 -16.14 12.66
CA ILE A 173 8.48 -17.24 12.87
C ILE A 173 9.15 -18.18 13.86
N SER A 174 8.49 -18.45 14.98
CA SER A 174 9.06 -19.26 16.05
C SER A 174 8.07 -20.24 16.67
N ASN A 175 8.59 -21.35 17.17
CA ASN A 175 7.91 -22.29 18.07
C ASN A 175 8.84 -22.62 19.24
N ASP A 176 8.51 -23.62 20.04
CA ASP A 176 9.31 -24.00 21.23
C ASP A 176 10.73 -24.48 20.92
N GLU A 177 11.02 -24.85 19.66
CA GLU A 177 12.29 -25.48 19.26
C GLU A 177 13.13 -24.62 18.29
N ILE A 178 12.49 -23.80 17.46
CA ILE A 178 13.10 -23.11 16.31
C ILE A 178 12.61 -21.66 16.24
N SER A 179 13.50 -20.76 15.82
CA SER A 179 13.16 -19.37 15.48
C SER A 179 13.92 -18.96 14.21
N ASP A 180 13.18 -18.63 13.15
CA ASP A 180 13.72 -18.28 11.84
C ASP A 180 13.12 -16.98 11.32
N GLU A 181 13.91 -16.23 10.54
CA GLU A 181 13.47 -15.00 9.89
C GLU A 181 13.16 -15.21 8.41
N TYR A 182 12.02 -14.68 7.96
CA TYR A 182 11.55 -14.80 6.58
C TYR A 182 11.16 -13.44 6.01
N ASN A 183 11.46 -13.23 4.72
CA ASN A 183 10.93 -12.11 3.95
C ASN A 183 9.61 -12.51 3.30
N GLN A 184 8.57 -11.71 3.54
CA GLN A 184 7.25 -11.85 2.94
C GLN A 184 6.99 -10.64 2.04
N SER A 185 6.72 -10.90 0.77
CA SER A 185 6.28 -9.90 -0.20
C SER A 185 4.78 -10.09 -0.42
N TYR A 186 4.00 -9.02 -0.35
CA TYR A 186 2.56 -9.07 -0.58
C TYR A 186 2.22 -8.56 -1.98
N GLY A 187 1.01 -8.89 -2.45
CA GLY A 187 0.49 -8.41 -3.72
C GLY A 187 0.42 -6.89 -3.80
N GLY A 188 0.77 -6.33 -4.95
CA GLY A 188 0.77 -4.88 -5.15
C GLY A 188 -0.61 -4.26 -5.36
N PHE A 189 -0.66 -2.95 -5.16
CA PHE A 189 -1.76 -2.07 -5.54
C PHE A 189 -1.26 -1.06 -6.56
N ARG A 190 -2.12 -0.76 -7.55
CA ARG A 190 -1.88 0.30 -8.52
C ARG A 190 -2.57 1.58 -8.10
N ILE A 191 -1.86 2.69 -8.19
CA ILE A 191 -2.40 4.03 -8.03
C ILE A 191 -2.29 4.76 -9.36
N PHE A 192 -3.41 5.34 -9.81
CA PHE A 192 -3.46 6.24 -10.96
C PHE A 192 -3.47 7.68 -10.46
N LEU A 193 -2.65 8.52 -11.05
CA LEU A 193 -2.58 9.96 -10.77
C LEU A 193 -2.71 10.75 -12.06
N GLU A 194 -3.43 11.87 -12.00
CA GLU A 194 -3.33 12.91 -13.01
C GLU A 194 -2.37 13.99 -12.50
N VAL A 195 -1.40 14.38 -13.32
CA VAL A 195 -0.49 15.51 -13.05
C VAL A 195 -0.67 16.57 -14.12
N LYS A 196 -0.55 17.84 -13.73
CA LYS A 196 -0.75 18.99 -14.63
C LYS A 196 0.13 20.18 -14.26
#